data_AF-A0A9J5WNU7-F1
#
_entry.id   AF-A0A9J5WNU7-F1
#
_cell.length_a   1.000
_cell.length_b   1.000
_cell.length_c   1.000
_cell.angle_alpha   90.00
_cell.angle_beta   90.00
_cell.angle_gamma   90.00
#
_symmetry.space_group_name_H-M   'P 1'
#
loop_
_entity.id
_entity.type
_entity.pdbx_description
1 polymer ?
#
loop_
_entity_poly.entity_id
_entity_poly.type
_entity_poly.pdbx_seq_one_letter_code
_entity_poly.pdbx_strand_id
1 'polypeptide(L)' 'MVKNCSHEIKVIPVLWERPCNGVYKLNTDRSALNNPDKTGGGGILRDHQGKLVYAFVVPLGIGTNYHA' A
#
# COMPACT_ATOMS: atom_id res chain seq x y z
N MET A 1 -36.00 -1.24 -15.26
CA MET A 1 -34.88 -1.03 -16.19
C MET A 1 -33.58 -1.31 -15.44
N VAL A 2 -32.91 -2.43 -15.72
CA VAL A 2 -31.60 -2.75 -15.15
C VAL A 2 -30.54 -2.11 -16.04
N LYS A 3 -29.70 -1.24 -15.49
CA LYS A 3 -28.54 -0.70 -16.20
C LYS A 3 -27.52 -1.82 -16.38
N ASN A 4 -27.24 -2.20 -17.62
CA ASN A 4 -26.07 -3.00 -17.93
C ASN A 4 -24.83 -2.13 -17.73
N CYS A 5 -24.09 -2.37 -16.65
CA CYS A 5 -22.79 -1.77 -16.41
C CYS A 5 -21.71 -2.71 -16.96
N SER A 6 -21.16 -2.38 -18.13
CA SER A 6 -19.95 -3.04 -18.65
C SER A 6 -18.75 -2.53 -17.87
N HIS A 7 -18.13 -3.40 -17.07
CA HIS A 7 -16.87 -3.11 -16.38
C HIS A 7 -15.70 -3.61 -17.23
N GLU A 8 -14.92 -2.69 -17.80
CA GLU A 8 -13.63 -3.03 -18.40
C GLU A 8 -12.60 -3.24 -17.28
N ILE A 9 -12.20 -4.50 -17.06
CA ILE A 9 -11.14 -4.82 -16.11
C ILE A 9 -9.80 -4.57 -16.79
N LYS A 10 -9.12 -3.49 -16.40
CA LYS A 10 -7.76 -3.20 -16.83
C LYS A 10 -6.76 -3.76 -15.81
N VAL A 11 -6.00 -4.77 -16.21
CA VAL A 11 -4.89 -5.31 -15.41
C VAL A 11 -3.60 -4.62 -15.84
N ILE A 12 -2.95 -3.90 -14.92
CA ILE A 12 -1.64 -3.27 -15.15
C ILE A 12 -0.61 -4.05 -14.32
N PRO A 13 0.39 -4.67 -14.95
CA PRO A 13 1.47 -5.29 -14.20
C PRO A 13 2.30 -4.20 -13.52
N VAL A 14 2.33 -4.21 -12.19
CA VAL A 14 3.20 -3.35 -11.40
C VAL A 14 4.44 -4.16 -11.03
N LEU A 15 5.52 -4.03 -11.82
CA LEU A 15 6.79 -4.66 -11.48
C LEU A 15 7.53 -3.81 -10.44
N TRP A 16 8.11 -4.50 -9.45
CA TRP A 16 9.01 -3.85 -8.51
C TRP A 16 10.40 -3.71 -9.13
N GLU A 17 10.83 -2.48 -9.37
CA GLU A 17 12.18 -2.17 -9.83
C GLU A 17 13.06 -1.67 -8.67
N ARG A 18 14.34 -2.05 -8.67
CA ARG A 18 15.32 -1.51 -7.72
C ARG A 18 15.54 -0.01 -7.98
N PRO A 19 15.56 0.85 -6.95
CA PRO A 19 15.84 2.27 -7.15
C PRO A 19 17.32 2.49 -7.48
N CYS A 20 17.65 3.65 -8.07
CA CYS A 20 19.03 4.02 -8.37
C CYS A 20 19.89 4.16 -7.10
N ASN A 21 21.21 4.07 -7.24
CA ASN A 21 22.15 4.27 -6.13
C ASN A 21 21.90 5.63 -5.43
N GLY A 22 21.89 5.62 -4.10
CA GLY A 22 21.59 6.79 -3.28
C GLY A 22 20.08 7.06 -3.07
N VAL A 23 19.20 6.32 -3.74
CA VAL A 23 17.75 6.41 -3.56
C VAL A 23 17.26 5.26 -2.69
N TYR A 24 16.32 5.57 -1.80
CA TYR A 24 15.59 4.59 -1.03
C TYR A 24 14.16 4.47 -1.55
N LYS A 25 13.61 3.26 -1.49
CA LYS A 25 12.20 3.00 -1.80
C LYS A 25 11.45 2.74 -0.51
N LEU A 26 10.47 3.59 -0.23
CA LEU A 26 9.53 3.41 0.88
C LEU A 26 8.25 2.75 0.34
N ASN A 27 8.00 1.52 0.76
CA ASN A 27 6.74 0.81 0.50
C ASN A 27 5.87 0.90 1.74
N THR A 28 4.66 1.45 1.61
CA THR A 28 3.68 1.56 2.70
C THR A 28 2.44 0.73 2.39
N ASP A 29 1.84 0.18 3.44
CA ASP A 29 0.55 -0.51 3.33
C ASP A 29 -0.35 -0.17 4.53
N ARG A 30 -1.66 -0.26 4.31
CA ARG A 30 -2.66 -0.01 5.34
C ARG A 30 -3.47 -1.25 5.64
N SER A 31 -3.73 -1.46 6.92
CA SER A 31 -4.62 -2.47 7.46
C SER A 31 -5.86 -1.85 8.10
N ALA A 32 -6.98 -2.55 7.99
CA ALA A 32 -8.21 -2.31 8.76
C ALA A 32 -8.76 -3.68 9.19
N LEU A 33 -9.10 -3.83 10.47
CA LEU A 33 -9.68 -5.08 11.00
C LEU A 33 -11.09 -5.33 10.44
N ASN A 34 -11.91 -4.28 10.41
CA ASN A 34 -13.18 -4.22 9.69
C ASN A 34 -13.31 -2.82 9.04
N ASN A 35 -14.35 -2.61 8.23
CA ASN A 35 -14.54 -1.37 7.47
C ASN A 35 -15.89 -0.70 7.80
N PRO A 36 -15.98 0.26 8.75
CA PRO A 36 -14.90 0.88 9.55
C PRO A 36 -14.61 0.18 10.90
N ASP A 37 -13.35 0.19 11.35
CA ASP A 37 -12.90 -0.26 12.68
C ASP A 37 -11.43 0.17 12.91
N LYS A 38 -10.73 -0.42 13.88
CA LYS A 38 -9.30 -0.23 14.14
C LYS A 38 -8.48 -0.41 12.85
N THR A 39 -7.73 0.63 12.54
CA THR A 39 -6.81 0.72 11.42
C THR A 39 -5.38 0.88 11.90
N GLY A 40 -4.47 0.38 11.10
CA GLY A 40 -3.03 0.54 11.29
C GLY A 40 -2.36 0.73 9.94
N GLY A 41 -1.22 1.41 9.94
CA GLY A 41 -0.35 1.52 8.79
C GLY A 41 0.99 0.85 9.08
N GLY A 42 1.71 0.53 8.02
CA GLY A 42 3.08 0.08 8.14
C GLY A 42 3.86 0.41 6.89
N GLY A 43 5.17 0.26 6.98
CA GLY A 43 6.01 0.42 5.82
C GLY A 43 7.40 -0.15 6.02
N ILE A 44 8.04 -0.41 4.88
CA ILE A 44 9.42 -0.86 4.79
C ILE A 44 10.20 0.11 3.90
N LEU A 45 11.39 0.49 4.35
CA LEU A 45 12.36 1.24 3.59
C LEU A 45 13.40 0.28 3.05
N ARG A 46 13.64 0.32 1.74
CA ARG A 46 14.68 -0.48 1.08
C ARG A 46 15.70 0.42 0.39
N ASP A 47 16.96 0.01 0.39
CA ASP A 47 18.01 0.67 -0.41
C ASP A 47 17.96 0.27 -1.89
N HIS A 48 18.88 0.82 -2.68
CA HIS A 48 19.09 0.52 -4.10
C HIS A 48 19.42 -0.96 -4.40
N GLN A 49 19.94 -1.70 -3.43
CA GLN A 49 20.20 -3.14 -3.59
C GLN A 49 18.95 -3.98 -3.26
N GLY A 50 17.91 -3.34 -2.74
CA GLY A 50 16.68 -3.98 -2.28
C GLY A 50 16.77 -4.49 -0.84
N LYS A 51 17.82 -4.14 -0.09
CA LYS A 51 17.99 -4.54 1.30
C LYS A 51 17.05 -3.73 2.18
N LEU A 52 16.45 -4.39 3.18
CA LEU A 52 15.67 -3.71 4.21
C LEU A 52 16.59 -2.83 5.06
N VAL A 53 16.25 -1.55 5.14
CA VAL A 53 16.97 -0.53 5.92
C VAL A 53 16.20 -0.21 7.18
N TYR A 54 14.87 -0.14 7.09
CA TYR A 54 13.99 0.21 8.20
C TYR A 54 12.60 -0.38 7.99
N ALA A 55 11.90 -0.66 9.09
CA ALA A 55 10.51 -1.10 9.10
C ALA A 55 9.76 -0.41 10.25
N PHE A 56 8.50 -0.05 10.03
CA PHE A 56 7.65 0.54 11.05
C PHE A 56 6.21 0.06 10.96
N VAL A 57 5.52 0.19 12.08
CA VAL A 57 4.07 0.05 12.22
C VAL A 57 3.54 1.25 12.99
N VAL A 58 2.35 1.73 12.64
CA VAL A 58 1.70 2.86 13.30
C VAL A 58 0.21 2.57 13.50
N PRO A 59 -0.32 2.67 14.74
CA PRO A 59 -1.76 2.65 14.97
C PRO A 59 -2.39 3.95 14.43
N LEU A 60 -3.45 3.83 13.64
CA LEU A 60 -4.11 4.98 12.99
C LEU A 60 -5.51 5.29 13.57
N GLY A 61 -5.95 4.54 14.58
CA GLY A 61 -7.26 4.73 15.21
C GLY A 61 -8.39 4.05 14.44
N ILE A 62 -9.64 4.49 14.62
CA ILE A 62 -10.81 3.93 13.94
C ILE A 62 -10.99 4.61 12.59
N GLY A 63 -11.11 3.83 11.52
CA GLY A 63 -11.27 4.35 10.17
C GLY A 63 -11.67 3.28 9.15
N THR A 64 -11.78 3.68 7.89
CA THR A 64 -11.94 2.76 6.77
C THR A 64 -10.58 2.38 6.20
N ASN A 65 -10.55 1.33 5.37
CA ASN A 65 -9.36 0.97 4.61
C ASN A 65 -8.97 1.99 3.52
N TYR A 66 -9.79 3.01 3.24
CA TYR A 66 -9.55 3.99 2.17
C TYR A 66 -9.14 5.39 2.65
N HIS A 67 -9.43 5.77 3.90
CA HIS A 67 -9.25 7.16 4.37
C HIS A 67 -7.89 7.40 5.05
N ALA A 68 -6.82 7.55 4.24
CA ALA A 68 -5.46 7.77 4.73
C ALA A 68 -5.29 9.12 5.43
#